data_AF-F8PC86-F1
#
_entry.id   AF-F8PC86-F1
#
_cell.length_a   1.000
_cell.length_b   1.000
_cell.length_c   1.000
_cell.angle_alpha   90.00
_cell.angle_beta   90.00
_cell.angle_gamma   90.00
#
_symmetry.space_group_name_H-M   'P 1'
#
loop_
_entity.id
_entity.type
_entity.pdbx_description
1 polymer ?
#
loop_
_entity_poly.entity_id
_entity_poly.type
_entity_poly.pdbx_seq_one_letter_code
_entity_poly.pdbx_strand_id
1 'polypeptide(L)'
;MYYNIRRFVEPVIPTRKQLCKAARRHIVLEDLSADDKCNMHRPPPGPPPSSSEDLPPPCSSNAPPGSSSISEPPPWQPNFIDLTSQSHRAILSNLRKPLDPPPDCFSTPSPLRVKSHDFPPFRISSLHETLGAGFRILYPSDLLEKHGIGQADWVRFLEDLGMAARLAGQGLSAVGSRVPVTPLPTRGIFSSRASGVAYDSQFVRTPKDEVQALITVWNQSAFERRKLRVSMHPKGDGGAKTGWELLVESL
;
A
#
# COMPACT_ATOMS: atom_id res chain seq x y z
N MET A 1 -4.69 10.67 -61.18
CA MET A 1 -5.13 9.73 -60.12
C MET A 1 -4.35 8.44 -60.29
N TYR A 2 -3.42 8.14 -59.39
CA TYR A 2 -2.67 6.87 -59.38
C TYR A 2 -2.83 6.24 -58.00
N TYR A 3 -3.49 5.08 -57.93
CA TYR A 3 -3.61 4.29 -56.70
C TYR A 3 -2.41 3.38 -56.56
N ASN A 4 -1.66 3.56 -55.47
CA ASN A 4 -0.49 2.75 -55.13
C ASN A 4 -0.94 1.64 -54.15
N ILE A 5 -1.11 0.41 -54.65
CA ILE A 5 -1.53 -0.75 -53.86
C ILE A 5 -0.29 -1.32 -53.15
N ARG A 6 -0.08 -0.94 -51.89
CA ARG A 6 0.90 -1.60 -51.02
C ARG A 6 0.33 -2.96 -50.59
N ARG A 7 0.93 -4.04 -51.09
CA ARG A 7 0.69 -5.40 -50.59
C ARG A 7 1.16 -5.49 -49.13
N PHE A 8 0.22 -5.78 -48.24
CA PHE A 8 0.51 -6.14 -46.86
C PHE A 8 1.15 -7.53 -46.85
N VAL A 9 2.41 -7.63 -46.44
CA VAL A 9 3.08 -8.90 -46.15
C VAL A 9 2.74 -9.24 -44.70
N GLU A 10 2.02 -10.34 -44.48
CA GLU A 10 1.71 -10.80 -43.13
C GLU A 10 2.99 -11.22 -42.39
N PRO A 11 3.19 -10.82 -41.13
CA PRO A 11 4.29 -11.31 -40.32
C PRO A 11 4.02 -12.77 -39.92
N VAL A 12 4.91 -13.67 -40.35
CA VAL A 12 4.92 -15.08 -39.92
C VAL A 12 5.25 -15.13 -38.43
N ILE A 13 4.24 -15.39 -37.59
CA ILE A 13 4.40 -15.54 -36.15
C ILE A 13 5.04 -16.91 -35.87
N PRO A 14 6.28 -16.99 -35.33
CA PRO A 14 6.91 -18.27 -35.03
C PRO A 14 6.16 -18.98 -33.90
N THR A 15 5.84 -20.26 -34.12
CA THR A 15 5.10 -21.07 -33.17
C THR A 15 5.91 -21.37 -31.89
N ARG A 16 5.19 -21.49 -30.77
CA ARG A 16 5.67 -21.64 -29.38
C ARG A 16 6.73 -22.74 -29.16
N LYS A 17 6.87 -23.69 -30.10
CA LYS A 17 7.88 -24.77 -30.04
C LYS A 17 9.30 -24.31 -30.41
N GLN A 18 9.47 -23.19 -31.11
CA GLN A 18 10.78 -22.65 -31.50
C GLN A 18 11.47 -21.89 -30.35
N LEU A 19 10.72 -21.34 -29.39
CA LEU A 19 11.30 -20.55 -28.28
C LEU A 19 12.01 -21.38 -27.20
N CYS A 20 11.63 -22.65 -26.99
CA CYS A 20 12.24 -23.46 -25.93
C CYS A 20 13.66 -23.97 -26.22
N LYS A 21 14.15 -23.85 -27.46
CA LYS A 21 15.51 -24.33 -27.82
C LYS A 21 16.61 -23.28 -27.60
N ALA A 22 16.26 -22.01 -27.40
CA ALA A 22 17.23 -20.92 -27.24
C ALA A 22 17.68 -20.66 -25.79
N ALA A 23 16.93 -21.14 -24.78
CA ALA A 23 17.17 -20.79 -23.38
C ALA A 23 18.11 -21.73 -22.60
N ARG A 24 18.78 -22.70 -23.26
CA ARG A 24 19.50 -23.79 -22.58
C ARG A 24 21.04 -23.74 -22.67
N ARG A 25 21.62 -22.59 -23.02
CA ARG A 25 23.06 -22.47 -23.31
C ARG A 25 23.86 -21.45 -22.49
N HIS A 26 23.31 -20.87 -21.43
CA HIS A 26 23.98 -19.75 -20.74
C HIS A 26 24.14 -19.87 -19.23
N ILE A 27 24.21 -21.09 -18.67
CA ILE A 27 24.53 -21.29 -17.26
C ILE A 27 25.64 -22.34 -17.15
N VAL A 28 26.87 -21.93 -17.45
CA VAL A 28 28.09 -22.60 -16.99
C VAL A 28 29.16 -21.52 -16.83
N LEU A 29 29.88 -21.57 -15.71
CA LEU A 29 31.04 -20.76 -15.30
C LEU A 29 30.73 -19.36 -14.75
N GLU A 30 30.70 -19.24 -13.44
CA GLU A 30 31.82 -18.63 -12.70
C GLU A 30 31.76 -19.08 -11.23
N ASP A 31 32.54 -20.13 -10.97
CA ASP A 31 33.10 -20.48 -9.67
C ASP A 31 34.49 -19.83 -9.65
N LEU A 32 34.83 -19.09 -8.60
CA LEU A 32 36.18 -19.01 -7.99
C LEU A 32 36.35 -17.78 -7.08
N SER A 33 36.94 -18.06 -5.91
CA SER A 33 37.88 -17.21 -5.16
C SER A 33 37.25 -16.13 -4.26
N ALA A 34 37.68 -15.92 -3.02
CA ALA A 34 38.69 -16.55 -2.17
C ALA A 34 38.43 -16.10 -0.72
N ASP A 35 38.87 -16.96 0.18
CA ASP A 35 39.52 -16.70 1.46
C ASP A 35 39.55 -15.25 2.02
N ASP A 36 39.30 -15.13 3.32
CA ASP A 36 40.34 -14.91 4.33
C ASP A 36 39.86 -14.01 5.49
N LYS A 37 40.40 -14.33 6.68
CA LYS A 37 40.53 -13.51 7.90
C LYS A 37 39.35 -13.24 8.83
N CYS A 38 39.33 -14.08 9.87
CA CYS A 38 39.63 -13.70 11.25
C CYS A 38 39.17 -12.30 11.73
N ASN A 39 38.22 -12.27 12.68
CA ASN A 39 38.58 -11.81 14.02
C ASN A 39 37.56 -12.28 15.07
N MET A 40 37.98 -13.23 15.89
CA MET A 40 37.35 -13.54 17.17
C MET A 40 37.77 -12.45 18.16
N HIS A 41 36.87 -11.55 18.53
CA HIS A 41 37.01 -10.73 19.74
C HIS A 41 35.93 -11.13 20.73
N ARG A 42 36.35 -12.02 21.64
CA ARG A 42 35.63 -12.42 22.84
C ARG A 42 35.89 -11.35 23.90
N PRO A 43 34.87 -10.61 24.38
CA PRO A 43 35.07 -9.74 25.52
C PRO A 43 35.29 -10.57 26.81
N PRO A 44 36.10 -10.08 27.76
CA PRO A 44 36.38 -10.77 29.01
C PRO A 44 35.15 -10.80 29.94
N PRO A 45 35.01 -11.85 30.77
CA PRO A 45 33.95 -11.94 31.77
C PRO A 45 34.16 -10.92 32.90
N GLY A 46 33.14 -10.09 33.13
CA GLY A 46 33.09 -9.18 34.27
C GLY A 46 32.88 -9.92 35.59
N PRO A 47 33.38 -9.36 36.72
CA PRO A 47 33.28 -9.94 38.05
C PRO A 47 31.85 -9.99 38.63
N PRO A 48 31.61 -10.86 39.63
CA PRO A 48 30.28 -11.26 40.13
C PRO A 48 29.52 -10.14 40.87
N PRO A 49 28.18 -10.28 40.99
CA PRO A 49 27.36 -9.35 41.75
C PRO A 49 27.69 -9.43 43.24
N SER A 50 28.02 -8.27 43.84
CA SER A 50 28.04 -8.11 45.29
C SER A 50 26.64 -8.37 45.84
N SER A 51 26.50 -9.50 46.52
CA SER A 51 25.48 -9.76 47.52
C SER A 51 25.62 -8.76 48.66
N SER A 52 24.63 -7.90 48.82
CA SER A 52 24.37 -7.22 50.08
C SER A 52 22.89 -7.37 50.35
N GLU A 53 22.59 -8.40 51.13
CA GLU A 53 21.37 -8.48 51.92
C GLU A 53 21.28 -7.21 52.75
N ASP A 54 20.33 -6.33 52.41
CA ASP A 54 19.85 -5.31 53.33
C ASP A 54 18.36 -5.56 53.54
N LEU A 55 18.08 -5.97 54.77
CA LEU A 55 16.76 -6.24 55.30
C LEU A 55 15.90 -4.97 55.23
N PRO A 56 14.60 -5.04 54.86
CA PRO A 56 13.73 -3.89 55.00
C PRO A 56 13.47 -3.60 56.50
N PRO A 57 13.47 -2.34 56.93
CA PRO A 57 12.98 -1.97 58.26
C PRO A 57 11.46 -2.24 58.33
N PRO A 58 10.92 -2.63 59.51
CA PRO A 58 9.48 -2.72 59.70
C PRO A 58 8.91 -1.31 59.87
N CYS A 59 8.67 -0.61 58.75
CA CYS A 59 7.90 0.61 58.77
C CYS A 59 6.41 0.26 58.83
N SER A 60 5.96 0.03 60.06
CA SER A 60 4.55 0.03 60.41
C SER A 60 4.04 1.48 60.47
N SER A 61 2.83 1.67 59.95
CA SER A 61 1.91 2.78 60.22
C SER A 61 2.19 4.15 59.59
N ASN A 62 1.47 4.37 58.48
CA ASN A 62 0.54 5.50 58.23
C ASN A 62 0.76 6.13 56.84
N ALA A 63 0.28 5.45 55.80
CA ALA A 63 0.03 6.09 54.51
C ALA A 63 -1.29 6.89 54.61
N PRO A 64 -1.31 8.19 54.31
CA PRO A 64 -2.55 8.88 53.98
C PRO A 64 -3.12 8.27 52.68
N PRO A 65 -4.45 8.29 52.46
CA PRO A 65 -5.06 7.96 51.18
C PRO A 65 -4.77 9.09 50.17
N GLY A 66 -3.50 9.27 49.84
CA GLY A 66 -3.04 10.09 48.74
C GLY A 66 -3.13 9.23 47.49
N SER A 67 -4.25 9.36 46.79
CA SER A 67 -4.45 8.83 45.46
C SER A 67 -3.30 9.29 44.57
N SER A 68 -2.28 8.45 44.41
CA SER A 68 -1.39 8.49 43.27
C SER A 68 -2.24 8.15 42.06
N SER A 69 -2.93 9.16 41.54
CA SER A 69 -3.30 9.19 40.13
C SER A 69 -1.98 9.08 39.39
N ILE A 70 -1.58 7.85 39.06
CA ILE A 70 -0.72 7.59 37.93
C ILE A 70 -1.49 8.25 36.79
N SER A 71 -1.09 9.49 36.48
CA SER A 71 -1.51 10.20 35.30
C SER A 71 -1.01 9.33 34.17
N GLU A 72 -1.87 8.43 33.73
CA GLU A 72 -1.68 7.63 32.54
C GLU A 72 -1.17 8.60 31.46
N PRO A 73 -0.03 8.31 30.81
CA PRO A 73 0.49 9.22 29.79
C PRO A 73 -0.64 9.47 28.80
N PRO A 74 -0.89 10.73 28.42
CA PRO A 74 -2.02 11.08 27.57
C PRO A 74 -2.03 10.14 26.36
N PRO A 75 -3.20 9.59 25.99
CA PRO A 75 -3.29 8.69 24.86
C PRO A 75 -2.71 9.40 23.66
N TRP A 76 -1.66 8.81 23.07
CA TRP A 76 -1.03 9.37 21.89
C TRP A 76 -2.11 9.58 20.82
N GLN A 77 -2.25 10.81 20.34
CA GLN A 77 -3.16 11.17 19.26
C GLN A 77 -2.39 11.99 18.22
N PRO A 78 -2.36 11.56 16.95
CA PRO A 78 -1.82 12.39 15.88
C PRO A 78 -2.61 13.70 15.81
N ASN A 79 -1.92 14.81 15.62
CA ASN A 79 -2.57 16.04 15.21
C ASN A 79 -2.99 15.90 13.74
N PHE A 80 -4.29 15.73 13.51
CA PHE A 80 -4.84 15.57 12.17
C PHE A 80 -5.37 16.90 11.63
N ILE A 81 -4.91 17.25 10.44
CA ILE A 81 -5.49 18.30 9.64
C ILE A 81 -6.59 17.66 8.77
N ASP A 82 -7.85 18.07 8.96
CA ASP A 82 -8.97 17.58 8.16
C ASP A 82 -9.10 18.38 6.85
N LEU A 83 -8.91 17.67 5.74
CA LEU A 83 -8.94 18.22 4.38
C LEU A 83 -10.09 17.61 3.56
N THR A 84 -11.01 16.90 4.22
CA THR A 84 -12.10 16.17 3.56
C THR A 84 -12.99 17.11 2.74
N SER A 85 -13.41 18.25 3.30
CA SER A 85 -14.28 19.20 2.60
C SER A 85 -13.64 19.81 1.34
N GLN A 86 -12.32 20.00 1.34
CA GLN A 86 -11.58 20.62 0.23
C GLN A 86 -11.37 19.64 -0.93
N SER A 87 -10.97 18.41 -0.62
CA SER A 87 -10.71 17.36 -1.62
C SER A 87 -11.96 16.90 -2.35
N HIS A 88 -13.11 16.80 -1.67
CA HIS A 88 -14.35 16.36 -2.31
C HIS A 88 -14.79 17.27 -3.47
N ARG A 89 -14.51 18.59 -3.37
CA ARG A 89 -14.74 19.53 -4.48
C ARG A 89 -13.76 19.31 -5.63
N ALA A 90 -12.52 18.95 -5.33
CA ALA A 90 -11.49 18.68 -6.32
C ALA A 90 -11.76 17.38 -7.11
N ILE A 91 -12.22 16.31 -6.45
CA ILE A 91 -12.53 15.03 -7.11
C ILE A 91 -13.68 15.19 -8.12
N LEU A 92 -14.71 15.99 -7.79
CA LEU A 92 -15.84 16.22 -8.68
C LEU A 92 -15.48 17.08 -9.90
N SER A 93 -14.42 17.89 -9.80
CA SER A 93 -13.98 18.78 -10.88
C SER A 93 -12.85 18.18 -11.73
N ASN A 94 -12.02 17.30 -11.18
CA ASN A 94 -10.90 16.69 -11.87
C ASN A 94 -11.19 15.25 -12.31
N LEU A 95 -11.51 15.09 -13.60
CA LEU A 95 -11.61 13.78 -14.27
C LEU A 95 -10.20 13.21 -14.54
N ARG A 96 -9.42 13.00 -13.50
CA ARG A 96 -8.07 12.41 -13.59
C ARG A 96 -8.12 10.90 -13.45
N LYS A 97 -7.22 10.18 -14.12
CA LYS A 97 -7.07 8.74 -13.93
C LYS A 97 -6.15 8.49 -12.72
N PRO A 98 -6.44 7.50 -11.86
CA PRO A 98 -5.55 7.16 -10.75
C PRO A 98 -4.13 6.90 -11.29
N LEU A 99 -3.12 7.40 -10.57
CA LEU A 99 -1.69 7.30 -10.94
C LEU A 99 -1.25 8.04 -12.23
N ASP A 100 -2.11 8.84 -12.88
CA ASP A 100 -1.76 9.56 -14.12
C ASP A 100 -2.03 11.07 -14.01
N PRO A 101 -1.00 11.94 -14.04
CA PRO A 101 0.44 11.65 -14.14
C PRO A 101 0.98 11.00 -12.86
N PRO A 102 2.09 10.25 -12.81
CA PRO A 102 2.56 9.62 -11.58
C PRO A 102 2.74 10.62 -10.43
N PRO A 103 2.46 10.24 -9.16
CA PRO A 103 2.71 11.11 -8.00
C PRO A 103 4.18 11.52 -7.88
N ASP A 104 4.44 12.77 -7.51
CA ASP A 104 5.81 13.29 -7.40
C ASP A 104 6.63 12.49 -6.38
N CYS A 105 6.00 12.04 -5.28
CA CYS A 105 6.65 11.20 -4.28
C CYS A 105 7.18 9.85 -4.81
N PHE A 106 6.76 9.39 -6.00
CA PHE A 106 7.31 8.17 -6.61
C PHE A 106 8.73 8.39 -7.13
N SER A 107 9.03 9.61 -7.60
CA SER A 107 10.34 9.98 -8.11
C SER A 107 11.25 10.59 -7.03
N THR A 108 10.68 11.16 -5.97
CA THR A 108 11.46 11.75 -4.88
C THR A 108 12.20 10.66 -4.08
N PRO A 109 13.52 10.81 -3.86
CA PRO A 109 14.29 9.87 -3.05
C PRO A 109 13.82 9.88 -1.59
N SER A 110 13.97 8.75 -0.91
CA SER A 110 13.65 8.66 0.52
C SER A 110 14.56 9.57 1.34
N PRO A 111 14.05 10.22 2.41
CA PRO A 111 14.89 10.96 3.33
C PRO A 111 15.95 10.04 3.97
N LEU A 112 17.18 10.54 4.13
CA LEU A 112 18.33 9.75 4.58
C LEU A 112 18.23 9.24 6.03
N ARG A 113 17.40 9.87 6.86
CA ARG A 113 17.34 9.63 8.33
C ARG A 113 15.92 9.36 8.82
N VAL A 114 15.20 8.48 8.14
CA VAL A 114 13.90 8.02 8.62
C VAL A 114 14.10 6.96 9.70
N LYS A 115 13.53 7.18 10.89
CA LYS A 115 13.52 6.19 11.96
C LYS A 115 12.44 5.15 11.69
N SER A 116 12.76 3.89 11.98
CA SER A 116 11.76 2.83 12.03
C SER A 116 10.91 2.97 13.29
N HIS A 117 9.65 2.57 13.21
CA HIS A 117 8.69 2.63 14.32
C HIS A 117 8.60 4.01 15.01
N ASP A 118 8.62 5.10 14.23
CA ASP A 118 8.65 6.47 14.78
C ASP A 118 7.31 6.88 15.43
N PHE A 119 6.22 6.19 15.08
CA PHE A 119 4.90 6.40 15.66
C PHE A 119 4.08 5.11 15.76
N PRO A 120 3.17 5.00 16.76
CA PRO A 120 2.27 3.87 16.86
C PRO A 120 1.22 3.88 15.73
N PRO A 121 0.74 2.71 15.27
CA PRO A 121 -0.17 2.63 14.14
C PRO A 121 -1.47 3.41 14.38
N PHE A 122 -1.94 4.12 13.36
CA PHE A 122 -3.20 4.86 13.42
C PHE A 122 -4.14 4.44 12.31
N ARG A 123 -5.43 4.74 12.49
CA ARG A 123 -6.49 4.30 11.60
C ARG A 123 -7.26 5.47 10.99
N ILE A 124 -7.60 5.32 9.70
CA ILE A 124 -8.47 6.26 8.98
C ILE A 124 -9.73 5.53 8.57
N SER A 125 -10.88 6.00 9.05
CA SER A 125 -12.17 5.43 8.68
C SER A 125 -12.62 5.84 7.27
N SER A 126 -13.31 4.93 6.59
CA SER A 126 -14.11 5.24 5.41
C SER A 126 -15.20 6.25 5.74
N LEU A 127 -15.63 7.02 4.74
CA LEU A 127 -16.72 8.00 4.92
C LEU A 127 -18.09 7.32 5.06
N HIS A 128 -18.27 6.24 4.31
CA HIS A 128 -19.47 5.42 4.32
C HIS A 128 -19.10 3.92 4.33
N GLU A 129 -20.13 3.07 4.36
CA GLU A 129 -19.98 1.62 4.31
C GLU A 129 -19.40 1.13 2.97
N THR A 130 -19.60 1.91 1.90
CA THR A 130 -19.12 1.61 0.55
C THR A 130 -17.74 2.20 0.28
N LEU A 131 -16.85 1.42 -0.33
CA LEU A 131 -15.50 1.87 -0.72
C LEU A 131 -15.52 3.01 -1.75
N GLY A 132 -16.55 3.06 -2.60
CA GLY A 132 -16.70 4.09 -3.63
C GLY A 132 -16.92 5.51 -3.07
N ALA A 133 -17.34 5.63 -1.81
CA ALA A 133 -17.46 6.92 -1.14
C ALA A 133 -16.11 7.50 -0.69
N GLY A 134 -15.06 6.68 -0.64
CA GLY A 134 -13.72 7.09 -0.23
C GLY A 134 -13.50 7.10 1.29
N PHE A 135 -12.36 7.68 1.67
CA PHE A 135 -11.88 7.74 3.04
C PHE A 135 -11.83 9.19 3.53
N ARG A 136 -11.85 9.38 4.86
CA ARG A 136 -11.61 10.70 5.45
C ARG A 136 -10.21 11.17 5.09
N ILE A 137 -10.09 12.41 4.66
CA ILE A 137 -8.79 12.97 4.27
C ILE A 137 -8.18 13.65 5.48
N LEU A 138 -7.59 12.83 6.35
CA LEU A 138 -6.90 13.25 7.55
C LEU A 138 -5.39 13.22 7.28
N TYR A 139 -4.73 14.38 7.39
CA TYR A 139 -3.29 14.49 7.22
C TYR A 139 -2.59 14.72 8.58
N PRO A 140 -1.83 13.74 9.08
CA PRO A 140 -0.98 13.94 10.26
C PRO A 140 0.36 14.56 9.85
N SER A 141 0.43 15.90 9.87
CA SER A 141 1.57 16.69 9.40
C SER A 141 2.89 16.26 10.03
N ASP A 142 2.92 16.20 11.36
CA ASP A 142 4.15 16.03 12.14
C ASP A 142 4.76 14.63 12.00
N LEU A 143 3.98 13.69 11.47
CA LEU A 143 4.38 12.30 11.27
C LEU A 143 4.79 12.08 9.82
N LEU A 144 3.89 12.31 8.86
CA LEU A 144 4.14 11.98 7.47
C LEU A 144 5.21 12.85 6.82
N GLU A 145 5.34 14.11 7.25
CA GLU A 145 6.35 15.02 6.72
C GLU A 145 7.78 14.56 7.05
N LYS A 146 8.00 13.94 8.23
CA LYS A 146 9.31 13.36 8.61
C LYS A 146 9.71 12.19 7.71
N HIS A 147 8.73 11.45 7.20
CA HIS A 147 8.92 10.38 6.23
C HIS A 147 8.95 10.93 4.78
N GLY A 148 8.92 12.26 4.61
CA GLY A 148 8.99 12.97 3.34
C GLY A 148 7.66 12.96 2.56
N ILE A 149 6.57 12.44 3.12
CA ILE A 149 5.26 12.39 2.48
C ILE A 149 4.57 13.73 2.70
N GLY A 150 4.49 14.52 1.62
CA GLY A 150 3.81 15.80 1.65
C GLY A 150 2.29 15.66 1.76
N GLN A 151 1.65 16.74 2.20
CA GLN A 151 0.19 16.83 2.29
C GLN A 151 -0.47 16.53 0.94
N ALA A 152 0.06 17.11 -0.15
CA ALA A 152 -0.49 16.92 -1.49
C ALA A 152 -0.45 15.46 -1.95
N ASP A 153 0.66 14.75 -1.70
CA ASP A 153 0.81 13.34 -2.03
C ASP A 153 -0.18 12.47 -1.24
N TRP A 154 -0.35 12.78 0.05
CA TRP A 154 -1.27 12.05 0.92
C TRP A 154 -2.74 12.23 0.52
N VAL A 155 -3.14 13.48 0.26
CA VAL A 155 -4.48 13.80 -0.25
C VAL A 155 -4.71 13.04 -1.56
N ARG A 156 -3.74 13.12 -2.47
CA ARG A 156 -3.81 12.46 -3.77
C ARG A 156 -3.95 10.94 -3.66
N PHE A 157 -3.21 10.31 -2.74
CA PHE A 157 -3.35 8.89 -2.43
C PHE A 157 -4.78 8.53 -2.03
N LEU A 158 -5.35 9.23 -1.05
CA LEU A 158 -6.71 8.95 -0.56
C LEU A 158 -7.79 9.20 -1.63
N GLU A 159 -7.61 10.23 -2.46
CA GLU A 159 -8.48 10.49 -3.62
C GLU A 159 -8.38 9.35 -4.66
N ASP A 160 -7.16 8.88 -4.95
CA ASP A 160 -6.93 7.79 -5.91
C ASP A 160 -7.62 6.49 -5.45
N LEU A 161 -7.67 6.21 -4.15
CA LEU A 161 -8.41 5.06 -3.60
C LEU A 161 -9.91 5.16 -3.89
N GLY A 162 -10.51 6.33 -3.63
CA GLY A 162 -11.93 6.56 -3.90
C GLY A 162 -12.26 6.45 -5.39
N MET A 163 -11.43 7.03 -6.26
CA MET A 163 -11.58 6.91 -7.71
C MET A 163 -11.42 5.47 -8.19
N ALA A 164 -10.44 4.73 -7.69
CA ALA A 164 -10.22 3.32 -8.04
C ALA A 164 -11.42 2.44 -7.66
N ALA A 165 -11.99 2.65 -6.46
CA ALA A 165 -13.18 1.94 -6.03
C ALA A 165 -14.39 2.22 -6.94
N ARG A 166 -14.57 3.48 -7.36
CA ARG A 166 -15.66 3.88 -8.27
C ARG A 166 -15.48 3.29 -9.67
N LEU A 167 -14.26 3.34 -10.21
CA LEU A 167 -13.92 2.74 -11.49
C LEU A 167 -14.15 1.23 -11.49
N ALA A 168 -13.75 0.54 -10.43
CA ALA A 168 -14.00 -0.90 -10.28
C ALA A 168 -15.50 -1.22 -10.21
N GLY A 169 -16.30 -0.37 -9.56
CA GLY A 169 -17.77 -0.47 -9.59
C GLY A 169 -18.37 -0.32 -10.98
N GLN A 170 -17.66 0.35 -11.91
CA GLN A 170 -18.01 0.48 -13.33
C GLN A 170 -17.36 -0.61 -14.20
N GLY A 171 -16.62 -1.56 -13.62
CA GLY A 171 -15.89 -2.59 -14.36
C GLY A 171 -14.58 -2.12 -15.01
N LEU A 172 -14.10 -0.92 -14.68
CA LEU A 172 -12.84 -0.35 -15.18
C LEU A 172 -11.71 -0.54 -14.15
N SER A 173 -10.51 -0.84 -14.63
CA SER A 173 -9.31 -0.95 -13.76
C SER A 173 -8.52 0.36 -13.73
N ALA A 174 -8.28 0.85 -12.52
CA ALA A 174 -7.46 2.01 -12.20
C ALA A 174 -5.96 1.71 -12.29
N VAL A 175 -5.54 0.51 -11.87
CA VAL A 175 -4.11 0.11 -11.79
C VAL A 175 -3.59 -0.47 -13.13
N GLY A 176 -4.41 -0.41 -14.18
CA GLY A 176 -4.12 -0.98 -15.48
C GLY A 176 -4.52 -2.45 -15.54
N SER A 177 -5.63 -2.72 -16.22
CA SER A 177 -5.95 -4.08 -16.63
C SER A 177 -5.02 -4.46 -17.78
N ARG A 178 -4.32 -5.61 -17.65
CA ARG A 178 -3.62 -6.27 -18.76
C ARG A 178 -4.59 -6.86 -19.79
N VAL A 179 -5.90 -6.68 -19.64
CA VAL A 179 -6.90 -7.18 -20.57
C VAL A 179 -7.90 -6.05 -20.88
N PRO A 180 -7.87 -5.47 -22.09
CA PRO A 180 -8.96 -4.62 -22.54
C PRO A 180 -10.20 -5.49 -22.69
N VAL A 181 -11.24 -5.22 -21.90
CA VAL A 181 -12.60 -5.72 -22.16
C VAL A 181 -13.06 -5.02 -23.44
N THR A 182 -12.70 -5.59 -24.58
CA THR A 182 -13.17 -5.12 -25.87
C THR A 182 -14.45 -5.91 -26.12
N PRO A 183 -15.64 -5.31 -25.99
CA PRO A 183 -16.86 -6.00 -26.38
C PRO A 183 -16.76 -6.25 -27.89
N LEU A 184 -16.46 -7.49 -28.26
CA LEU A 184 -16.48 -7.91 -29.66
C LEU A 184 -17.90 -7.66 -30.19
N PRO A 185 -18.09 -6.87 -31.26
CA PRO A 185 -19.40 -6.67 -31.85
C PRO A 185 -19.89 -8.02 -32.38
N THR A 186 -20.84 -8.62 -31.69
CA THR A 186 -21.50 -9.85 -32.09
C THR A 186 -22.34 -9.61 -33.34
N ARG A 187 -21.69 -9.71 -34.50
CA ARG A 187 -22.35 -9.81 -35.80
C ARG A 187 -22.82 -11.26 -35.97
N GLY A 188 -23.98 -11.60 -35.41
CA GLY A 188 -24.56 -12.93 -35.61
C GLY A 188 -25.84 -13.16 -34.83
N ILE A 189 -26.93 -13.41 -35.56
CA ILE A 189 -28.24 -13.79 -35.06
C ILE A 189 -28.17 -15.25 -34.57
N PHE A 190 -27.54 -15.48 -33.43
CA PHE A 190 -27.63 -16.77 -32.74
C PHE A 190 -27.61 -16.53 -31.23
N SER A 191 -28.70 -16.94 -30.57
CA SER A 191 -28.87 -16.92 -29.12
C SER A 191 -27.84 -17.84 -28.45
N SER A 192 -26.62 -17.35 -28.19
CA SER A 192 -25.62 -18.08 -27.40
C SER A 192 -25.82 -17.79 -25.92
N ARG A 193 -26.36 -18.78 -25.20
CA ARG A 193 -26.35 -18.84 -23.74
C ARG A 193 -24.91 -18.72 -23.20
N ALA A 194 -24.67 -17.73 -22.36
CA ALA A 194 -23.85 -17.79 -21.14
C ALA A 194 -22.37 -18.22 -21.18
N SER A 195 -21.69 -18.35 -22.32
CA SER A 195 -20.26 -18.77 -22.35
C SER A 195 -19.24 -17.62 -22.33
N GLY A 196 -19.64 -16.40 -22.71
CA GLY A 196 -18.73 -15.23 -22.77
C GLY A 196 -18.57 -14.48 -21.44
N VAL A 197 -19.58 -14.54 -20.56
CA VAL A 197 -19.59 -13.80 -19.29
C VAL A 197 -18.66 -14.44 -18.25
N ALA A 198 -18.48 -15.76 -18.32
CA ALA A 198 -17.67 -16.51 -17.36
C ALA A 198 -16.15 -16.23 -17.50
N TYR A 199 -15.66 -15.93 -18.71
CA TYR A 199 -14.25 -15.66 -18.94
C TYR A 199 -13.88 -14.23 -18.46
N ASP A 200 -14.75 -13.25 -18.73
CA ASP A 200 -14.53 -11.86 -18.31
C ASP A 200 -14.74 -11.64 -16.81
N SER A 201 -15.60 -12.44 -16.15
CA SER A 201 -15.82 -12.33 -14.70
C SER A 201 -14.57 -12.58 -13.85
N GLN A 202 -13.56 -13.26 -14.39
CA GLN A 202 -12.28 -13.48 -13.70
C GLN A 202 -11.36 -12.24 -13.75
N PHE A 203 -11.65 -11.29 -14.65
CA PHE A 203 -10.88 -10.05 -14.81
C PHE A 203 -11.58 -8.84 -14.21
N VAL A 204 -12.88 -8.93 -13.92
CA VAL A 204 -13.60 -7.91 -13.15
C VAL A 204 -13.18 -8.00 -11.70
N ARG A 205 -12.23 -7.14 -11.32
CA ARG A 205 -11.81 -6.99 -9.93
C ARG A 205 -12.92 -6.35 -9.11
N THR A 206 -13.13 -6.86 -7.90
CA THR A 206 -14.03 -6.17 -6.97
C THR A 206 -13.44 -4.82 -6.58
N PRO A 207 -14.26 -3.83 -6.17
CA PRO A 207 -13.74 -2.55 -5.67
C PRO A 207 -12.71 -2.70 -4.56
N LYS A 208 -12.86 -3.72 -3.71
CA LYS A 208 -11.89 -4.06 -2.67
C LYS A 208 -10.54 -4.47 -3.27
N ASP A 209 -10.55 -5.37 -4.24
CA ASP A 209 -9.32 -5.90 -4.85
C ASP A 209 -8.57 -4.80 -5.61
N GLU A 210 -9.30 -3.90 -6.27
CA GLU A 210 -8.67 -2.80 -7.02
C GLU A 210 -8.06 -1.75 -6.07
N VAL A 211 -8.77 -1.40 -4.98
CA VAL A 211 -8.22 -0.52 -3.93
C VAL A 211 -6.99 -1.17 -3.29
N GLN A 212 -7.04 -2.47 -2.99
CA GLN A 212 -5.90 -3.18 -2.42
C GLN A 212 -4.71 -3.27 -3.38
N ALA A 213 -4.95 -3.46 -4.68
CA ALA A 213 -3.92 -3.41 -5.70
C ALA A 213 -3.29 -2.01 -5.79
N LEU A 214 -4.09 -0.96 -5.72
CA LEU A 214 -3.60 0.42 -5.72
C LEU A 214 -2.76 0.72 -4.48
N ILE A 215 -3.21 0.33 -3.29
CA ILE A 215 -2.42 0.43 -2.04
C ILE A 215 -1.08 -0.30 -2.19
N THR A 216 -1.08 -1.48 -2.80
CA THR A 216 0.16 -2.24 -3.05
C THR A 216 1.13 -1.46 -3.91
N VAL A 217 0.65 -0.83 -4.99
CA VAL A 217 1.49 0.02 -5.86
C VAL A 217 2.06 1.21 -5.08
N TRP A 218 1.25 1.89 -4.27
CA TRP A 218 1.70 3.01 -3.43
C TRP A 218 2.71 2.58 -2.36
N ASN A 219 2.51 1.42 -1.74
CA ASN A 219 3.45 0.87 -0.76
C ASN A 219 4.81 0.60 -1.40
N GLN A 220 4.84 -0.15 -2.49
CA GLN A 220 6.08 -0.49 -3.21
C GLN A 220 6.75 0.76 -3.80
N SER A 221 5.95 1.69 -4.31
CA SER A 221 6.46 2.86 -5.03
C SER A 221 6.84 4.00 -4.12
N ALA A 222 6.29 4.16 -2.91
CA ALA A 222 6.59 5.32 -2.07
C ALA A 222 6.75 4.96 -0.59
N PHE A 223 5.75 4.31 0.00
CA PHE A 223 5.67 4.19 1.46
C PHE A 223 6.75 3.27 2.06
N GLU A 224 6.99 2.08 1.49
CA GLU A 224 7.94 1.11 2.06
C GLU A 224 9.38 1.66 2.04
N ARG A 225 9.74 2.37 0.96
CA ARG A 225 11.03 3.06 0.85
C ARG A 225 11.23 4.12 1.94
N ARG A 226 10.14 4.60 2.53
CA ARG A 226 10.10 5.63 3.59
C ARG A 226 9.68 5.05 4.93
N LYS A 227 9.82 3.73 5.13
CA LYS A 227 9.49 3.03 6.39
C LYS A 227 8.03 3.22 6.82
N LEU A 228 7.13 3.32 5.86
CA LEU A 228 5.69 3.38 6.06
C LEU A 228 5.02 2.22 5.34
N ARG A 229 3.91 1.76 5.90
CA ARG A 229 3.04 0.81 5.21
C ARG A 229 1.60 1.17 5.49
N VAL A 230 0.80 1.09 4.44
CA VAL A 230 -0.65 1.29 4.51
C VAL A 230 -1.33 -0.02 4.17
N SER A 231 -2.29 -0.43 4.98
CA SER A 231 -3.10 -1.63 4.77
C SER A 231 -4.57 -1.32 4.97
N MET A 232 -5.45 -2.04 4.27
CA MET A 232 -6.89 -1.85 4.37
C MET A 232 -7.53 -3.00 5.15
N HIS A 233 -8.31 -2.66 6.17
CA HIS A 233 -9.01 -3.60 7.02
C HIS A 233 -10.51 -3.32 7.01
N PRO A 234 -11.36 -4.36 7.15
CA PRO A 234 -12.78 -4.16 7.38
C PRO A 234 -12.99 -3.58 8.78
N LYS A 235 -13.78 -2.52 8.89
CA LYS A 235 -14.21 -1.97 10.18
C LYS A 235 -15.26 -2.91 10.77
N GLY A 236 -14.87 -3.66 11.79
CA GLY A 236 -15.75 -4.61 12.48
C GLY A 236 -15.83 -4.28 13.95
N ASP A 237 -17.01 -3.90 14.40
CA ASP A 237 -17.33 -3.82 15.83
C ASP A 237 -18.44 -4.85 16.10
N GLY A 238 -18.09 -5.96 16.74
CA GLY A 238 -19.08 -6.90 17.31
C GLY A 238 -20.11 -7.54 16.37
N GLY A 239 -19.81 -7.78 15.08
CA GLY A 239 -20.58 -8.71 14.23
C GLY A 239 -21.19 -8.14 12.95
N ALA A 240 -21.31 -6.82 12.81
CA ALA A 240 -21.70 -6.17 11.56
C ALA A 240 -20.49 -5.43 10.95
N LYS A 241 -20.16 -5.75 9.69
CA LYS A 241 -19.12 -5.03 8.94
C LYS A 241 -19.70 -3.70 8.49
N THR A 242 -19.43 -2.63 9.23
CA THR A 242 -20.01 -1.29 9.02
C THR A 242 -19.14 -0.36 8.16
N GLY A 243 -18.06 -0.87 7.57
CA GLY A 243 -17.25 -0.12 6.62
C GLY A 243 -15.82 -0.60 6.52
N TRP A 244 -14.92 0.32 6.18
CA TRP A 244 -13.51 0.06 5.93
C TRP A 244 -12.64 1.01 6.71
N GLU A 245 -11.46 0.56 7.11
CA GLU A 245 -10.45 1.38 7.75
C GLU A 245 -9.09 1.16 7.08
N LEU A 246 -8.32 2.23 6.95
CA LEU A 246 -6.91 2.16 6.57
C LEU A 246 -6.09 2.16 7.84
N LEU A 247 -5.21 1.17 7.99
CA LEU A 247 -4.20 1.12 9.02
C LEU A 247 -2.90 1.64 8.43
N VAL A 248 -2.30 2.63 9.09
CA VAL A 248 -1.00 3.20 8.73
C VAL A 248 -0.02 2.81 9.82
N GLU A 249 1.04 2.11 9.45
CA GLU A 249 2.08 1.61 10.36
C GLU A 249 3.46 2.11 9.92
N SER A 250 4.31 2.43 10.91
CA SER A 250 5.73 2.67 10.67
C SER A 250 6.48 1.34 10.76
N LEU A 251 7.20 1.00 9.69
CA LEU A 251 8.10 -0.16 9.58
C LEU A 251 9.44 0.10 10.25
#